data_AF-A0A2P6S4P5-F1
#
_entry.id   AF-A0A2P6S4P5-F1
#
_cell.length_a   1.000
_cell.length_b   1.000
_cell.length_c   1.000
_cell.angle_alpha   90.00
_cell.angle_beta   90.00
_cell.angle_gamma   90.00
#
_symmetry.space_group_name_H-M   'P 1'
#
loop_
_entity.id
_entity.type
_entity.pdbx_description
1 polymer ?
#
loop_
_entity_poly.entity_id
_entity_poly.type
_entity_poly.pdbx_seq_one_letter_code
_entity_poly.pdbx_strand_id
1 'polypeptide(L)'
;MSSRRSRQSSGSPSIKDDQIIELVSKLRQLVPEIRDRRSDKVSASKVLQETCSYIRNLHREVDDLSERLSQLLATIDADSAEAAIIRSLIMQ
;
A
#
# COMPACT_ATOMS: atom_id res chain seq x y z
N MET A 1 27.41 -28.76 -41.69
CA MET A 1 27.64 -28.38 -40.28
C MET A 1 27.59 -26.86 -40.15
N SER A 2 26.46 -26.29 -39.71
CA SER A 2 26.39 -24.94 -39.09
C SER A 2 24.98 -24.71 -38.57
N SER A 3 24.75 -25.22 -37.35
CA SER A 3 23.52 -25.02 -36.59
C SER A 3 23.44 -23.55 -36.16
N ARG A 4 22.62 -22.75 -36.86
CA ARG A 4 22.29 -21.39 -36.44
C ARG A 4 21.24 -21.49 -35.34
N ARG A 5 21.73 -21.67 -34.11
CA ARG A 5 20.94 -21.68 -32.89
C ARG A 5 20.36 -20.27 -32.69
N SER A 6 19.12 -20.08 -33.14
CA SER A 6 18.32 -18.90 -32.82
C SER A 6 18.17 -18.82 -31.31
N ARG A 7 18.90 -17.89 -30.69
CA ARG A 7 18.78 -17.59 -29.26
C ARG A 7 17.45 -16.88 -29.08
N GLN A 8 16.45 -17.65 -28.69
CA GLN A 8 15.19 -17.15 -28.17
C GLN A 8 15.51 -16.35 -26.91
N SER A 9 15.57 -15.03 -27.06
CA SER A 9 15.63 -14.12 -25.93
C SER A 9 14.25 -14.11 -25.27
N SER A 10 14.00 -15.08 -24.40
CA SER A 10 12.97 -15.01 -23.37
C SER A 10 13.40 -13.99 -22.32
N GLY A 11 13.53 -12.72 -22.75
CA GLY A 11 13.63 -11.60 -21.84
C GLY A 11 12.22 -11.30 -21.36
N SER A 12 12.04 -11.28 -20.05
CA SER A 12 10.87 -10.71 -19.39
C SER A 12 10.46 -9.42 -20.13
N PRO A 13 9.17 -9.20 -20.43
CA PRO A 13 8.76 -8.00 -21.15
C PRO A 13 9.32 -6.79 -20.40
N SER A 14 10.25 -6.09 -21.04
CA SER A 14 10.78 -4.84 -20.49
C SER A 14 9.58 -3.94 -20.26
N ILE A 15 9.35 -3.56 -19.01
CA ILE A 15 8.35 -2.55 -18.67
C ILE A 15 8.61 -1.36 -19.58
N LYS A 16 7.57 -0.92 -20.30
CA LYS A 16 7.66 0.24 -21.20
C LYS A 16 7.52 1.51 -20.37
N ASP A 17 8.19 2.59 -20.78
CA ASP A 17 8.13 3.88 -20.09
C ASP A 17 6.68 4.39 -19.90
N ASP A 18 5.80 4.14 -20.87
CA ASP A 18 4.37 4.47 -20.77
C ASP A 18 3.68 3.75 -19.59
N GLN A 19 4.05 2.48 -19.35
CA GLN A 19 3.51 1.72 -18.22
C GLN A 19 4.04 2.26 -16.88
N ILE A 20 5.29 2.75 -16.84
CA ILE A 20 5.85 3.41 -15.66
C ILE A 20 5.08 4.70 -15.38
N ILE A 21 4.82 5.52 -16.40
CA ILE A 21 4.07 6.77 -16.28
C ILE A 21 2.64 6.51 -15.78
N GLU A 22 1.97 5.47 -16.30
CA GLU A 22 0.63 5.09 -15.87
C GLU A 22 0.62 4.64 -14.39
N LEU A 23 1.58 3.80 -13.98
CA LEU A 23 1.71 3.34 -12.59
C LEU A 23 1.97 4.50 -11.63
N VAL A 24 2.89 5.40 -11.98
CA VAL A 24 3.17 6.61 -11.20
C VAL A 24 1.92 7.48 -11.09
N SER A 25 1.15 7.63 -12.18
CA SER A 25 -0.09 8.40 -12.16
C SER A 25 -1.15 7.79 -11.22
N LYS A 26 -1.30 6.46 -11.22
CA LYS A 26 -2.18 5.76 -10.28
C LYS A 26 -1.73 5.94 -8.82
N LEU A 27 -0.43 5.82 -8.55
CA LEU A 27 0.11 6.05 -7.21
C LEU A 27 -0.16 7.48 -6.71
N ARG A 28 -0.02 8.50 -7.57
CA ARG A 28 -0.33 9.89 -7.20
C ARG A 28 -1.79 10.10 -6.78
N GLN A 29 -2.73 9.34 -7.35
CA GLN A 29 -4.15 9.43 -6.99
C GLN A 29 -4.47 8.79 -5.64
N LEU A 30 -3.74 7.74 -5.28
CA LEU A 30 -3.96 6.95 -4.07
C LEU A 30 -3.23 7.49 -2.83
N VAL A 31 -2.19 8.29 -3.01
CA VAL A 31 -1.38 8.83 -1.91
C VAL A 31 -1.80 10.28 -1.61
N PRO A 32 -2.45 10.54 -0.45
CA PRO A 32 -2.97 11.86 -0.09
C PRO A 32 -1.89 12.96 -0.10
N GLU A 33 -0.68 12.64 0.37
CA GLU A 33 0.43 13.58 0.49
C GLU A 33 0.90 14.11 -0.87
N ILE A 34 0.76 13.30 -1.92
CA ILE A 34 1.13 13.69 -3.29
C ILE A 34 -0.02 14.46 -3.94
N ARG A 35 -1.27 14.13 -3.60
CA ARG A 35 -2.46 14.79 -4.13
C ARG A 35 -2.56 16.25 -3.69
N ASP A 36 -2.22 16.55 -2.45
CA ASP A 36 -2.23 17.92 -1.92
C ASP A 36 -1.06 18.78 -2.44
N ARG A 37 0.04 18.13 -2.82
CA ARG A 37 1.18 18.80 -3.47
C ARG A 37 0.92 18.93 -4.96
N ARG A 38 0.15 19.96 -5.36
CA ARG A 38 -0.12 20.37 -6.76
C ARG A 38 1.13 20.90 -7.50
N SER A 39 2.31 20.36 -7.27
CA SER A 39 3.50 20.70 -8.05
C SER A 39 3.62 19.72 -9.20
N ASP A 40 3.47 20.20 -10.43
CA ASP A 40 3.46 19.41 -11.67
C ASP A 40 4.81 18.73 -12.02
N LYS A 41 5.78 18.73 -11.10
CA LYS A 41 7.14 18.23 -11.31
C LYS A 41 7.67 17.33 -10.18
N VAL A 42 6.82 16.48 -9.61
CA VAL A 42 7.29 15.42 -8.70
C VAL A 42 7.85 14.27 -9.53
N SER A 43 9.14 13.93 -9.33
CA SER A 43 9.78 12.82 -10.03
C SER A 43 9.16 11.47 -9.64
N ALA A 44 9.23 10.48 -10.52
CA ALA A 44 8.74 9.13 -10.24
C ALA A 44 9.38 8.52 -8.97
N SER A 45 10.68 8.76 -8.75
CA SER A 45 11.38 8.32 -7.55
C SER A 45 10.80 8.96 -6.27
N LYS A 46 10.43 10.24 -6.34
CA LYS A 46 9.82 10.94 -5.20
C LYS A 46 8.40 10.44 -4.93
N VAL A 47 7.61 10.18 -5.97
CA VAL A 47 6.29 9.54 -5.83
C VAL A 47 6.41 8.21 -5.11
N LEU A 48 7.31 7.33 -5.57
CA LEU A 48 7.53 6.02 -4.94
C LEU A 48 7.99 6.14 -3.48
N GLN A 49 8.89 7.09 -3.18
CA GLN A 49 9.34 7.34 -1.81
C GLN A 49 8.19 7.76 -0.89
N GLU A 50 7.32 8.67 -1.35
CA GLU A 50 6.16 9.12 -0.60
C GLU A 50 5.13 8.00 -0.44
N THR A 51 4.86 7.22 -1.50
CA THR A 51 4.04 6.00 -1.41
C THR A 51 4.57 5.03 -0.35
N CYS A 52 5.86 4.69 -0.37
CA CYS A 52 6.43 3.77 0.63
C CYS A 52 6.37 4.35 2.05
N SER A 53 6.46 5.68 2.19
CA SER A 53 6.35 6.34 3.50
C SER A 53 4.90 6.31 4.00
N TYR A 54 3.94 6.58 3.12
CA TYR A 54 2.52 6.48 3.43
C TYR A 54 2.12 5.08 3.86
N ILE A 55 2.55 4.03 3.13
CA ILE A 55 2.30 2.64 3.52
C ILE A 55 2.86 2.32 4.91
N ARG A 56 4.10 2.76 5.20
CA ARG A 56 4.71 2.56 6.53
C ARG A 56 3.93 3.26 7.64
N ASN A 57 3.47 4.48 7.40
CA ASN A 57 2.67 5.22 8.38
C ASN A 57 1.32 4.55 8.59
N LEU A 58 0.66 4.12 7.52
CA LEU A 58 -0.63 3.45 7.58
C LEU A 58 -0.54 2.12 8.34
N HIS A 59 0.53 1.34 8.14
CA HIS A 59 0.79 0.14 8.93
C HIS A 59 0.95 0.47 10.43
N ARG A 60 1.71 1.52 10.77
CA ARG A 60 1.86 1.95 12.17
C ARG A 60 0.53 2.39 12.78
N GLU A 61 -0.26 3.16 12.05
CA GLU A 61 -1.59 3.59 12.52
C GLU A 61 -2.50 2.39 12.75
N VAL A 62 -2.48 1.38 11.87
CA VAL A 62 -3.23 0.13 12.05
C VAL A 62 -2.74 -0.62 13.29
N ASP A 63 -1.43 -0.74 13.50
CA ASP A 63 -0.86 -1.41 14.67
C ASP A 63 -1.25 -0.68 15.97
N ASP A 64 -1.10 0.65 16.02
CA ASP A 64 -1.43 1.48 17.17
C ASP A 64 -2.94 1.44 17.49
N LEU A 65 -3.80 1.49 16.47
CA LEU A 65 -5.25 1.34 16.66
C LEU A 65 -5.60 -0.06 17.17
N SER A 66 -4.96 -1.10 16.63
CA SER A 66 -5.18 -2.49 17.04
C SER A 66 -4.77 -2.71 18.50
N GLU A 67 -3.67 -2.11 18.94
CA GLU A 67 -3.24 -2.16 20.33
C GLU A 67 -4.23 -1.43 21.25
N ARG A 68 -4.60 -0.19 20.92
CA ARG A 68 -5.58 0.59 21.69
C ARG A 68 -6.92 -0.12 21.81
N LEU A 69 -7.38 -0.75 20.73
CA LEU A 69 -8.62 -1.51 20.71
C LEU A 69 -8.53 -2.75 21.60
N SER A 70 -7.39 -3.45 21.57
CA SER A 70 -7.12 -4.59 22.45
C SER A 70 -7.11 -4.20 23.92
N GLN A 71 -6.50 -3.04 24.25
CA GLN A 71 -6.53 -2.48 25.61
C GLN A 71 -7.94 -2.11 26.05
N LEU A 72 -8.72 -1.43 25.20
CA LEU A 72 -10.11 -1.10 25.50
C LEU A 72 -10.96 -2.35 25.74
N LEU A 73 -10.82 -3.37 24.90
CA LEU A 73 -11.51 -4.64 25.07
C LEU A 73 -11.11 -5.38 26.34
N ALA A 74 -9.87 -5.26 26.80
CA ALA A 74 -9.41 -5.84 28.07
C ALA A 74 -9.98 -5.11 29.30
N THR A 75 -10.35 -3.83 29.17
CA THR A 75 -10.99 -3.06 30.27
C THR A 75 -12.50 -3.27 30.36
N ILE A 76 -13.13 -3.70 29.27
CA ILE A 76 -14.56 -3.98 29.23
C ILE A 76 -14.78 -5.39 29.81
N ASP A 77 -15.81 -5.54 30.66
CA ASP A 77 -16.23 -6.86 31.13
C ASP A 77 -16.53 -7.76 29.93
N ALA A 78 -15.87 -8.92 29.87
CA ALA A 78 -15.90 -9.81 28.72
C ALA A 78 -17.31 -10.35 28.43
N ASP A 79 -18.19 -10.31 29.43
CA ASP A 79 -19.58 -10.76 29.37
C ASP A 79 -20.59 -9.62 29.12
N SER A 80 -20.12 -8.37 28.96
CA SER A 80 -20.97 -7.22 28.66
C SER A 80 -21.53 -7.25 27.23
N ALA A 81 -22.72 -6.68 27.04
CA ALA A 81 -23.35 -6.57 25.72
C ALA A 81 -22.53 -5.67 24.78
N GLU A 82 -21.85 -4.67 25.33
CA GLU A 82 -20.97 -3.76 24.61
C GLU A 82 -19.74 -4.48 24.04
N ALA A 83 -19.10 -5.37 24.83
CA ALA A 83 -18.00 -6.20 24.35
C ALA A 83 -18.45 -7.13 23.20
N ALA A 84 -19.66 -7.71 23.30
CA ALA A 84 -20.20 -8.57 22.26
C ALA A 84 -20.42 -7.82 20.94
N ILE A 85 -20.94 -6.59 20.99
CA ILE A 85 -21.12 -5.74 19.81
C ILE A 85 -19.76 -5.41 19.17
N ILE A 86 -18.77 -4.99 19.96
CA ILE A 86 -17.45 -4.65 19.43
C ILE A 86 -16.78 -5.87 18.76
N ARG A 87 -16.84 -7.06 19.37
CA ARG A 87 -16.33 -8.30 18.76
C ARG A 87 -17.05 -8.62 17.44
N SER A 88 -18.37 -8.41 17.37
CA SER A 88 -19.15 -8.66 16.15
C SER A 88 -18.80 -7.72 15.00
N LEU A 89 -18.36 -6.49 15.29
CA LEU A 89 -17.93 -5.51 14.29
C LEU A 89 -16.50 -5.74 13.78
N ILE A 90 -15.64 -6.36 14.60
CA ILE A 90 -14.22 -6.60 14.27
C ILE A 90 -13.99 -7.95 13.56
N MET A 91 -14.77 -8.97 13.89
CA MET A 91 -14.60 -10.35 13.38
C MET A 91 -15.40 -10.68 12.10
N GLN A 92 -15.82 -9.66 11.34
CA GLN A 92 -16.41 -9.83 10.00
C GLN A 92 -15.33 -9.92 8.93
#